data_AF-A0A4R1WMP8-F1
#
_entry.id   AF-A0A4R1WMP8-F1
#
_cell.length_a   1.000
_cell.length_b   1.000
_cell.length_c   1.000
_cell.angle_alpha   90.00
_cell.angle_beta   90.00
_cell.angle_gamma   90.00
#
_symmetry.space_group_name_H-M   'P 1'
#
loop_
_entity.id
_entity.type
_entity.pdbx_description
1 polymer ?
#
loop_
_entity_poly.entity_id
_entity_poly.type
_entity_poly.pdbx_seq_one_letter_code
_entity_poly.pdbx_strand_id
1 'polypeptide(L)'
;MYGSDEELHLFEPGTLTIPGEVAEEIPDVGVYFVNWSTEHLRPDQARQIESAVNGRRCQNGWFPLESLGSFGNRGSWHGPLTYLAKMTARDPAIVKAWATIDLRGDHKLRIEATANHLLFKQGHAAAATWVKAVRPQATLSLSLLGDSLYRNWQDSVSTLRPKDVAKAVRRWNR
;
A
#
# COMPACT_ATOMS: atom_id res chain seq x y z
N MET A 1 -1.82 13.54 32.27
CA MET A 1 -2.48 13.84 30.99
C MET A 1 -1.39 14.35 30.07
N TYR A 2 -1.03 13.62 29.02
CA TYR A 2 -0.18 14.13 27.95
C TYR A 2 -0.84 13.68 26.64
N GLY A 3 -1.78 14.48 26.15
CA GLY A 3 -2.04 14.53 24.72
C GLY A 3 -0.99 15.49 24.15
N SER A 4 -0.38 15.17 23.01
CA SER A 4 0.48 16.13 22.35
C SER A 4 -0.35 17.35 21.96
N ASP A 5 0.04 18.54 22.42
CA ASP A 5 -0.46 19.84 21.93
C ASP A 5 0.07 20.12 20.51
N GLU A 6 0.07 19.10 19.65
CA GLU A 6 0.48 19.22 18.26
C GLU A 6 -0.55 20.07 17.51
N GLU A 7 -0.06 21.12 16.84
CA GLU A 7 -0.88 21.90 15.91
C GLU A 7 -1.11 21.09 14.62
N LEU A 8 -2.37 20.74 14.35
CA LEU A 8 -2.76 19.95 13.19
C LEU A 8 -3.23 20.83 12.04
N HIS A 9 -2.63 20.66 10.87
CA HIS A 9 -3.01 21.39 9.67
C HIS A 9 -3.96 20.55 8.81
N LEU A 10 -5.21 20.39 9.25
CA LEU A 10 -6.18 19.55 8.55
C LEU A 10 -6.66 20.22 7.25
N PHE A 11 -6.37 19.60 6.11
CA PHE A 11 -6.87 20.03 4.79
C PHE A 11 -7.37 18.85 3.96
N GLU A 12 -8.26 19.14 3.01
CA GLU A 12 -8.74 18.15 2.04
C GLU A 12 -7.60 17.76 1.09
N PRO A 13 -7.25 16.46 0.99
CA PRO A 13 -5.99 16.05 0.39
C PRO A 13 -5.90 16.25 -1.13
N GLY A 14 -7.03 16.30 -1.85
CA GLY A 14 -7.03 16.35 -3.32
C GLY A 14 -6.18 15.24 -3.94
N THR A 15 -5.64 15.48 -5.13
CA THR A 15 -4.59 14.63 -5.72
C THR A 15 -3.23 15.11 -5.25
N LEU A 16 -2.45 14.22 -4.63
CA LEU A 16 -1.17 14.60 -4.03
C LEU A 16 0.00 14.40 -4.99
N THR A 17 0.87 15.39 -5.03
CA THR A 17 2.20 15.27 -5.64
C THR A 17 3.14 14.68 -4.61
N ILE A 18 3.81 13.58 -4.94
CA ILE A 18 4.66 12.84 -4.01
C ILE A 18 6.05 13.49 -3.94
N PRO A 19 6.49 13.97 -2.77
CA PRO A 19 7.84 14.50 -2.59
C PRO A 19 8.90 13.41 -2.78
N GLY A 20 10.10 13.80 -3.25
CA GLY A 20 11.23 12.87 -3.45
C GLY A 20 11.57 12.07 -2.19
N GLU A 21 11.66 12.74 -1.04
CA GLU A 21 11.93 12.09 0.26
C GLU A 21 10.90 11.01 0.64
N VAL A 22 9.65 11.15 0.21
CA VAL A 22 8.60 10.13 0.46
C VAL A 22 8.76 8.99 -0.52
N ALA A 23 9.04 9.28 -1.80
CA ALA A 23 9.23 8.27 -2.83
C ALA A 23 10.49 7.41 -2.62
N GLU A 24 11.51 7.96 -1.96
CA GLU A 24 12.74 7.24 -1.59
C GLU A 24 12.52 6.24 -0.45
N GLU A 25 11.70 6.61 0.54
CA GLU A 25 11.54 5.84 1.78
C GLU A 25 10.33 4.89 1.76
N ILE A 26 9.26 5.26 1.06
CA ILE A 26 8.05 4.45 1.01
C ILE A 26 8.15 3.50 -0.18
N PRO A 27 8.08 2.17 0.03
CA PRO A 27 8.14 1.23 -1.09
C PRO A 27 6.80 1.17 -1.85
N ASP A 28 6.84 0.99 -3.17
CA ASP A 28 5.65 0.77 -3.99
C ASP A 28 5.27 -0.72 -3.99
N VAL A 29 4.07 -1.03 -3.49
CA VAL A 29 3.63 -2.42 -3.36
C VAL A 29 3.44 -3.14 -4.69
N GLY A 30 3.08 -2.40 -5.75
CA GLY A 30 2.96 -2.93 -7.09
C GLY A 30 4.32 -3.33 -7.67
N VAL A 31 5.34 -2.49 -7.48
CA VAL A 31 6.73 -2.79 -7.87
C VAL A 31 7.24 -4.00 -7.10
N TYR A 32 7.07 -4.01 -5.77
CA TYR A 32 7.47 -5.13 -4.93
C TYR A 32 6.82 -6.44 -5.40
N PHE A 33 5.50 -6.42 -5.61
CA PHE A 33 4.75 -7.60 -6.04
C PHE A 33 5.18 -8.10 -7.41
N VAL A 34 5.39 -7.20 -8.38
CA VAL A 34 5.89 -7.58 -9.70
C VAL A 34 7.24 -8.27 -9.57
N ASN A 35 8.22 -7.63 -8.91
CA ASN A 35 9.56 -8.18 -8.76
C ASN A 35 9.54 -9.59 -8.11
N TRP A 36 8.79 -9.73 -7.02
CA TRP A 36 8.64 -11.02 -6.33
C TRP A 36 7.93 -12.08 -7.19
N SER A 37 6.83 -11.71 -7.85
CA SER A 37 5.97 -12.68 -8.54
C SER A 37 6.53 -13.14 -9.89
N THR A 38 7.42 -12.36 -10.52
CA THR A 38 7.95 -12.63 -11.86
C THR A 38 9.33 -13.29 -11.87
N GLU A 39 10.05 -13.32 -10.74
CA GLU A 39 11.43 -13.81 -10.61
C GLU A 39 11.71 -15.16 -11.30
N HIS A 40 10.73 -16.07 -11.26
CA HIS A 40 10.85 -17.41 -11.83
C HIS A 40 9.78 -17.74 -12.89
N LEU A 41 9.15 -16.72 -13.46
CA LEU A 41 8.15 -16.89 -14.52
C LEU A 41 8.78 -16.77 -15.91
N ARG A 42 8.10 -17.35 -16.89
CA ARG A 42 8.46 -17.10 -18.30
C ARG A 42 8.15 -15.64 -18.65
N PRO A 43 8.90 -15.00 -19.57
CA PRO A 43 8.71 -13.60 -19.92
C PRO A 43 7.26 -13.24 -20.30
N ASP A 44 6.55 -14.10 -21.02
CA ASP A 44 5.15 -13.83 -21.40
C ASP A 44 4.20 -13.84 -20.19
N GLN A 45 4.46 -14.70 -19.20
CA GLN A 45 3.67 -14.75 -17.96
C GLN A 45 4.00 -13.56 -17.05
N ALA A 46 5.27 -13.17 -16.99
CA ALA A 46 5.74 -12.00 -16.25
C ALA A 46 5.07 -10.72 -16.80
N ARG A 47 5.11 -10.52 -18.12
CA ARG A 47 4.47 -9.38 -18.81
C ARG A 47 2.97 -9.26 -18.51
N GLN A 48 2.26 -10.37 -18.35
CA GLN A 48 0.84 -10.35 -17.98
C GLN A 48 0.63 -9.80 -16.56
N ILE A 49 1.45 -10.21 -15.60
CA ILE A 49 1.37 -9.69 -14.23
C ILE A 49 1.73 -8.21 -14.22
N GLU A 50 2.84 -7.83 -14.85
CA GLU A 50 3.27 -6.45 -14.98
C GLU A 50 2.19 -5.55 -15.59
N SER A 51 1.61 -5.97 -16.71
CA SER A 51 0.53 -5.23 -17.35
C SER A 51 -0.70 -5.09 -16.44
N ALA A 52 -1.04 -6.13 -15.69
CA ALA A 52 -2.17 -6.10 -14.77
C ALA A 52 -1.95 -5.11 -13.62
N VAL A 53 -0.74 -5.10 -13.05
CA VAL A 53 -0.39 -4.20 -11.95
C VAL A 53 -0.27 -2.77 -12.46
N ASN A 54 0.49 -2.54 -13.52
CA ASN A 54 0.74 -1.20 -14.06
C ASN A 54 -0.52 -0.55 -14.65
N GLY A 55 -1.42 -1.34 -15.25
CA GLY A 55 -2.70 -0.85 -15.76
C GLY A 55 -3.69 -0.41 -14.66
N ARG A 56 -3.37 -0.62 -13.38
CA ARG A 56 -4.19 -0.24 -12.22
C ARG A 56 -3.58 0.90 -11.40
N ARG A 57 -2.43 1.43 -11.81
CA ARG A 57 -1.80 2.58 -11.14
C ARG A 57 -2.68 3.82 -11.28
N CYS A 58 -2.67 4.66 -10.24
CA CYS A 58 -3.36 5.93 -10.28
C CYS A 58 -2.49 7.01 -10.95
N GLN A 59 -3.02 8.23 -11.09
CA GLN A 59 -2.38 9.31 -11.85
C GLN A 59 -1.01 9.74 -11.29
N ASN A 60 -0.78 9.57 -9.99
CA ASN A 60 0.51 9.87 -9.37
C ASN A 60 1.55 8.75 -9.57
N GLY A 61 1.20 7.68 -10.31
CA GLY A 61 2.08 6.56 -10.62
C GLY A 61 2.10 5.45 -9.58
N TRP A 62 1.44 5.59 -8.42
CA TRP A 62 1.44 4.60 -7.34
C TRP A 62 0.33 3.57 -7.51
N PHE A 63 0.48 2.43 -6.83
CA PHE A 63 -0.55 1.39 -6.82
C PHE A 63 -1.62 1.65 -5.74
N PRO A 64 -2.90 1.90 -6.11
CA PRO A 64 -3.98 2.12 -5.16
C PRO A 64 -4.59 0.80 -4.67
N LEU A 65 -4.84 0.67 -3.36
CA LEU A 65 -5.39 -0.58 -2.80
C LEU A 65 -6.86 -0.84 -3.19
N GLU A 66 -7.61 0.20 -3.58
CA GLU A 66 -9.00 0.02 -4.05
C GLU A 66 -9.09 -0.87 -5.28
N SER A 67 -8.06 -0.88 -6.13
CA SER A 67 -7.96 -1.74 -7.32
C SER A 67 -7.99 -3.25 -6.99
N LEU A 68 -7.85 -3.60 -5.70
CA LEU A 68 -7.87 -4.98 -5.20
C LEU A 68 -9.25 -5.40 -4.63
N GLY A 69 -10.21 -4.48 -4.51
CA GLY A 69 -11.48 -4.72 -3.81
C GLY A 69 -12.33 -5.86 -4.37
N SER A 70 -12.20 -6.19 -5.66
CA SER A 70 -12.91 -7.31 -6.31
C SER A 70 -12.27 -8.68 -6.09
N PHE A 71 -11.02 -8.75 -5.63
CA PHE A 71 -10.28 -10.01 -5.44
C PHE A 71 -10.46 -10.61 -4.04
N GLY A 72 -11.22 -9.94 -3.16
CA GLY A 72 -11.50 -10.35 -1.78
C GLY A 72 -12.90 -10.93 -1.52
N ASN A 73 -13.85 -10.81 -2.46
CA ASN A 73 -15.24 -11.27 -2.28
C ASN A 73 -15.50 -12.64 -2.93
N ARG A 74 -16.26 -13.46 -2.19
CA ARG A 74 -16.67 -14.86 -2.47
C ARG A 74 -16.72 -15.22 -3.96
N GLY A 75 -15.80 -16.10 -4.42
CA GLY A 75 -15.99 -16.93 -5.61
C GLY A 75 -14.89 -16.90 -6.68
N SER A 76 -14.05 -15.86 -6.78
CA SER A 76 -13.07 -15.72 -7.88
C SER A 76 -11.60 -15.72 -7.43
N TRP A 77 -11.18 -16.81 -6.78
CA TRP A 77 -9.79 -17.02 -6.33
C TRP A 77 -8.86 -17.44 -7.48
N HIS A 78 -8.85 -16.71 -8.59
CA HIS A 78 -8.30 -17.21 -9.85
C HIS A 78 -7.30 -16.26 -10.51
N GLY A 79 -6.42 -15.61 -9.73
CA GLY A 79 -5.32 -14.88 -10.32
C GLY A 79 -4.20 -14.47 -9.36
N PRO A 80 -3.05 -14.05 -9.91
CA PRO A 80 -1.91 -13.57 -9.12
C PRO A 80 -2.26 -12.37 -8.22
N LEU A 81 -3.21 -11.51 -8.64
CA LEU A 81 -3.63 -10.33 -7.86
C LEU A 81 -4.31 -10.69 -6.52
N THR A 82 -4.79 -11.92 -6.33
CA THR A 82 -5.28 -12.38 -5.03
C THR A 82 -4.12 -12.45 -4.01
N TYR A 83 -2.90 -12.74 -4.43
CA TYR A 83 -1.74 -12.69 -3.55
C TYR A 83 -1.37 -11.26 -3.17
N LEU A 84 -1.45 -10.32 -4.12
CA LEU A 84 -1.28 -8.89 -3.85
C LEU A 84 -2.31 -8.41 -2.83
N ALA A 85 -3.60 -8.74 -3.00
CA ALA A 85 -4.66 -8.40 -2.04
C ALA A 85 -4.41 -8.95 -0.62
N LYS A 86 -3.89 -10.18 -0.52
CA LYS A 86 -3.51 -10.77 0.77
C LYS A 86 -2.31 -10.06 1.40
N MET A 87 -1.30 -9.78 0.59
CA MET A 87 -0.07 -9.11 1.01
C MET A 87 -0.36 -7.74 1.61
N THR A 88 -1.30 -7.00 1.01
CA THR A 88 -1.69 -5.65 1.43
C THR A 88 -2.79 -5.62 2.50
N ALA A 89 -3.30 -6.78 2.95
CA ALA A 89 -4.49 -6.82 3.82
C ALA A 89 -4.28 -6.11 5.16
N ARG A 90 -3.03 -6.02 5.63
CA ARG A 90 -2.66 -5.36 6.89
C ARG A 90 -2.17 -3.92 6.70
N ASP A 91 -1.88 -3.50 5.48
CA ASP A 91 -1.37 -2.15 5.19
C ASP A 91 -2.25 -1.04 5.76
N PRO A 92 -3.60 -1.12 5.69
CA PRO A 92 -4.47 -0.14 6.35
C PRO A 92 -4.19 0.01 7.85
N ALA A 93 -3.95 -1.09 8.56
CA ALA A 93 -3.68 -1.05 9.99
C ALA A 93 -2.29 -0.44 10.27
N ILE A 94 -1.28 -0.79 9.47
CA ILE A 94 0.08 -0.25 9.59
C ILE A 94 0.09 1.26 9.36
N VAL A 95 -0.51 1.73 8.27
CA VAL A 95 -0.56 3.15 7.92
C VAL A 95 -1.36 3.95 8.95
N LYS A 96 -2.52 3.44 9.41
CA LYS A 96 -3.33 4.12 10.43
C LYS A 96 -2.60 4.22 11.78
N ALA A 97 -1.94 3.15 12.20
CA ALA A 97 -1.17 3.14 13.44
C ALA A 97 -0.02 4.15 13.38
N TRP A 98 0.78 4.13 12.30
CA TRP A 98 1.86 5.10 12.08
C TRP A 98 1.35 6.54 12.02
N ALA A 99 0.28 6.79 11.25
CA ALA A 99 -0.26 8.13 11.03
C ALA A 99 -0.77 8.79 12.31
N THR A 100 -1.10 7.99 13.33
CA THR A 100 -1.71 8.46 14.57
C THR A 100 -0.91 8.14 15.82
N ILE A 101 0.38 7.83 15.67
CA ILE A 101 1.32 7.76 16.79
C ILE A 101 1.17 9.02 17.64
N ASP A 102 1.00 8.82 18.96
CA ASP A 102 0.82 9.84 19.99
C ASP A 102 -0.42 10.74 19.87
N LEU A 103 -1.34 10.46 18.93
CA LEU A 103 -2.63 11.15 18.83
C LEU A 103 -3.75 10.45 19.61
N ARG A 104 -4.70 11.26 20.07
CA ARG A 104 -5.92 10.80 20.78
C ARG A 104 -7.15 11.59 20.32
N GLY A 105 -8.33 11.07 20.64
CA GLY A 105 -9.61 11.75 20.40
C GLY A 105 -10.01 11.86 18.92
N ASP A 106 -10.84 12.83 18.60
CA ASP A 106 -11.47 12.97 17.28
C ASP A 106 -10.48 13.23 16.14
N HIS A 107 -9.36 13.90 16.45
CA HIS A 107 -8.27 14.12 15.49
C HIS A 107 -7.65 12.81 15.00
N LYS A 108 -7.50 11.83 15.90
CA LYS A 108 -7.02 10.49 15.53
C LYS A 108 -7.96 9.86 14.50
N LEU A 109 -9.26 9.86 14.76
CA LEU A 109 -10.25 9.25 13.86
C LEU A 109 -10.24 9.90 12.48
N ARG A 110 -10.15 11.23 12.41
CA ARG A 110 -10.11 11.96 11.14
C ARG A 110 -8.83 11.68 10.34
N ILE A 111 -7.68 11.63 10.99
CA ILE A 111 -6.40 11.33 10.34
C ILE A 111 -6.37 9.87 9.88
N GLU A 112 -6.82 8.91 10.69
CA GLU A 112 -6.95 7.51 10.29
C GLU A 112 -7.84 7.36 9.06
N ALA A 113 -9.02 8.00 9.06
CA ALA A 113 -9.96 7.92 7.96
C ALA A 113 -9.38 8.49 6.66
N THR A 114 -8.72 9.64 6.73
CA THR A 114 -8.17 10.32 5.56
C THR A 114 -6.92 9.62 5.02
N ALA A 115 -6.00 9.20 5.89
CA ALA A 115 -4.84 8.41 5.49
C ALA A 115 -5.26 7.08 4.85
N ASN A 116 -6.28 6.41 5.42
CA ASN A 116 -6.83 5.21 4.82
C ASN A 116 -7.51 5.48 3.48
N HIS A 117 -8.28 6.56 3.36
CA HIS A 117 -8.89 6.95 2.09
C HIS A 117 -7.83 7.14 0.99
N LEU A 118 -6.75 7.85 1.30
CA LEU A 118 -5.63 8.08 0.37
C LEU A 118 -4.88 6.81 0.02
N LEU A 119 -4.63 5.94 0.99
CA LEU A 119 -4.02 4.63 0.74
C LEU A 119 -4.80 3.84 -0.32
N PHE A 120 -6.13 3.84 -0.21
CA PHE A 120 -6.99 3.13 -1.15
C PHE A 120 -7.08 3.80 -2.52
N LYS A 121 -7.08 5.14 -2.59
CA LYS A 121 -7.29 5.89 -3.84
C LYS A 121 -6.00 6.22 -4.59
N GLN A 122 -4.92 6.47 -3.87
CA GLN A 122 -3.69 7.08 -4.38
C GLN A 122 -2.41 6.36 -3.93
N GLY A 123 -2.52 5.30 -3.12
CA GLY A 123 -1.38 4.47 -2.68
C GLY A 123 -0.68 4.97 -1.42
N HIS A 124 0.32 4.20 -0.97
CA HIS A 124 1.02 4.41 0.32
C HIS A 124 1.73 5.75 0.41
N ALA A 125 2.42 6.18 -0.65
CA ALA A 125 3.16 7.43 -0.65
C ALA A 125 2.25 8.66 -0.54
N ALA A 126 1.07 8.63 -1.16
CA ALA A 126 0.09 9.70 -1.03
C ALA A 126 -0.41 9.83 0.42
N ALA A 127 -0.73 8.71 1.06
CA ALA A 127 -1.11 8.70 2.48
C ALA A 127 0.02 9.26 3.37
N ALA A 128 1.27 8.81 3.15
CA ALA A 128 2.42 9.29 3.92
C ALA A 128 2.69 10.79 3.73
N THR A 129 2.59 11.28 2.48
CA THR A 129 2.75 12.68 2.12
C THR A 129 1.76 13.57 2.86
N TRP A 130 0.46 13.21 2.82
CA TRP A 130 -0.57 13.99 3.49
C TRP A 130 -0.38 14.01 5.01
N VAL A 131 -0.11 12.86 5.61
CA VAL A 131 0.09 12.77 7.06
C VAL A 131 1.26 13.65 7.51
N LYS A 132 2.40 13.64 6.80
CA LYS A 132 3.52 14.53 7.13
C LYS A 132 3.17 16.01 7.01
N ALA A 133 2.36 16.37 6.02
CA ALA A 133 1.93 17.77 5.83
C ALA A 133 0.97 18.25 6.92
N VAL A 134 0.06 17.38 7.37
CA VAL A 134 -0.92 17.67 8.44
C VAL A 134 -0.29 17.65 9.83
N ARG A 135 0.75 16.84 10.01
CA ARG A 135 1.45 16.60 11.27
C ARG A 135 2.93 16.99 11.19
N PRO A 136 3.25 18.27 10.94
CA PRO A 136 4.64 18.70 10.72
C PRO A 136 5.49 18.63 12.00
N GLN A 137 4.86 18.68 13.18
CA GLN A 137 5.54 18.64 14.47
C GLN A 137 5.70 17.20 15.00
N ALA A 138 4.90 16.26 14.49
CA ALA A 138 5.10 14.85 14.79
C ALA A 138 6.42 14.37 14.18
N THR A 139 7.26 13.74 15.00
CA THR A 139 8.49 13.06 14.57
C THR A 139 8.18 11.73 13.86
N LEU A 140 7.40 11.79 12.77
CA LEU A 140 7.02 10.64 11.98
C LEU A 140 8.17 10.22 11.07
N SER A 141 8.71 9.02 11.33
CA SER A 141 9.75 8.42 10.50
C SER A 141 9.11 7.73 9.29
N LEU A 142 9.49 8.15 8.09
CA LEU A 142 9.12 7.49 6.83
C LEU A 142 9.81 6.13 6.69
N SER A 143 11.07 6.04 7.07
CA SER A 143 11.84 4.79 7.03
C SER A 143 11.22 3.70 7.91
N LEU A 144 10.74 4.04 9.12
CA LEU A 144 10.02 3.10 9.98
C LEU A 144 8.71 2.61 9.35
N LEU A 145 7.97 3.49 8.63
CA LEU A 145 6.79 3.09 7.89
C LEU A 145 7.16 2.15 6.74
N GLY A 146 8.15 2.53 5.94
CA GLY A 146 8.65 1.75 4.80
C GLY A 146 9.09 0.35 5.22
N ASP A 147 9.92 0.25 6.26
CA ASP A 147 10.36 -1.02 6.85
C ASP A 147 9.19 -1.89 7.32
N SER A 148 8.20 -1.28 7.98
CA SER A 148 7.04 -2.00 8.50
C SER A 148 6.18 -2.58 7.38
N LEU A 149 5.98 -1.81 6.30
CA LEU A 149 5.28 -2.27 5.10
C LEU A 149 6.05 -3.40 4.42
N TYR A 150 7.34 -3.21 4.17
CA TYR A 150 8.18 -4.19 3.51
C TYR A 150 8.23 -5.53 4.27
N ARG A 151 8.44 -5.49 5.60
CA ARG A 151 8.43 -6.68 6.46
C ARG A 151 7.07 -7.39 6.40
N ASN A 152 5.97 -6.65 6.49
CA ASN A 152 4.63 -7.23 6.38
C ASN A 152 4.42 -7.95 5.05
N TRP A 153 4.89 -7.37 3.95
CA TRP A 153 4.78 -7.99 2.63
C TRP A 153 5.65 -9.23 2.51
N GLN A 154 6.91 -9.14 2.95
CA GLN A 154 7.85 -10.26 2.98
C GLN A 154 7.30 -11.44 3.79
N ASP A 155 6.76 -11.18 4.99
CA ASP A 155 6.14 -12.19 5.83
C ASP A 155 4.93 -12.83 5.14
N SER A 156 4.10 -12.02 4.48
CA SER A 156 2.91 -12.47 3.76
C SER A 156 3.26 -13.40 2.59
N VAL A 157 4.35 -13.13 1.88
CA VAL A 157 4.77 -13.95 0.73
C VAL A 157 5.74 -15.07 1.07
N SER A 158 6.36 -15.06 2.26
CA SER A 158 7.32 -16.08 2.72
C SER A 158 6.76 -17.52 2.69
N THR A 159 5.44 -17.66 2.80
CA THR A 159 4.73 -18.94 2.77
C THR A 159 4.37 -19.42 1.37
N LEU A 160 4.55 -18.57 0.34
CA LEU A 160 4.20 -18.84 -1.04
C LEU A 160 5.42 -19.33 -1.82
N ARG A 161 5.22 -20.35 -2.66
CA ARG A 161 6.29 -20.83 -3.54
C ARG A 161 6.10 -20.26 -4.95
N PRO A 162 7.18 -20.09 -5.73
CA PRO A 162 7.10 -19.59 -7.10
C PRO A 162 6.12 -20.40 -7.99
N LYS A 163 6.04 -21.72 -7.79
CA LYS A 163 5.10 -22.59 -8.51
C LYS A 163 3.62 -22.27 -8.25
N ASP A 164 3.31 -21.69 -7.10
CA ASP A 164 1.94 -21.31 -6.73
C ASP A 164 1.48 -20.10 -7.56
N VAL A 165 2.39 -19.13 -7.78
CA VAL A 165 2.18 -17.99 -8.70
C VAL A 165 2.02 -18.47 -10.14
N ALA A 166 2.91 -19.33 -10.64
CA ALA A 166 2.82 -19.88 -12.00
C ALA A 166 1.52 -20.68 -12.24
N LYS A 167 1.02 -21.36 -11.20
CA LYS A 167 -0.28 -22.04 -11.24
C LYS A 167 -1.44 -21.06 -11.27
N ALA A 168 -1.37 -19.96 -10.51
CA ALA A 168 -2.39 -18.91 -10.50
C ALA A 168 -2.49 -18.23 -11.87
N VAL A 169 -1.37 -17.84 -12.48
CA VAL A 169 -1.34 -17.23 -13.84
C VAL A 169 -1.95 -18.18 -14.88
N ARG A 170 -1.59 -19.47 -14.85
CA ARG A 170 -2.16 -20.46 -15.79
C ARG A 170 -3.67 -20.63 -15.65
N ARG A 171 -4.20 -20.53 -14.43
CA ARG A 171 -5.66 -20.62 -14.18
C ARG A 171 -6.38 -19.35 -14.57
N TRP A 172 -5.70 -18.21 -14.46
CA TRP A 172 -6.27 -16.92 -14.82
C TRP A 172 -6.48 -16.76 -16.33
N ASN A 173 -5.64 -17.41 -17.14
CA ASN A 173 -5.73 -17.39 -18.61
C ASN A 173 -6.64 -18.49 -19.21
N ARG A 174 -7.34 -19.27 -18.39
CA ARG A 174 -8.28 -20.32 -18.83
C ARG A 174 -9.70 -19.88 -18.58
#